data_AF-H0SSI3-F1
#
_entry.id   AF-H0SSI3-F1
#
_cell.length_a   1.000
_cell.length_b   1.000
_cell.length_c   1.000
_cell.angle_alpha   90.00
_cell.angle_beta   90.00
_cell.angle_gamma   90.00
#
_symmetry.space_group_name_H-M   'P 1'
#
loop_
_entity.id
_entity.type
_entity.pdbx_description
1 polymer ?
#
loop_
_entity_poly.entity_id
_entity_poly.type
_entity_poly.pdbx_seq_one_letter_code
_entity_poly.pdbx_strand_id
1 'polypeptide(L)'
;MTALSPNIDSPPPRSLRAAWTMAVAIIAGMTIMRIVYAGALDLRTDEAYYWTWSKELQLCFLDHPPMIAWFVRLGTALFGDTNLGVRFAGILAMAASQLLLADIVRRVTHDARAVILAVLLPEAALYYGLLMAKVAPDVAAIPFALAMVWALVRLVDSDDGRWWLAAGLFGGLALLSKFTVVMLLPAVAAFLLVPGWRGRWLARPYPWCGALIALIVFSPVLIWNAQHDWASFRFQFVRAAAPHDFSWRTLGDYIGLQFGQVGFVLFPVTLTALTLTAWRGYRAREPVAILLSTAVLVPFLYFLWKSLTLRIGDTWPMFMWPIGFAAVAINIVKLQQDGAPAWFIRSTLRWARIAVSTGIAMVVLIFLYYVAAPWNFLGRTDPIGAEAGYQQVAARVEQELHNAGASWIATSDYRTYAMMRWFFRGRVPVIQINERARFMGFRDPGMALIADHPGLYVVREPDGTGRLLAETGARREPLGRVERSWRGVVMDSYALDKLTGWTPELSPHPDSPFYQWRWLAGELDTTPRA
;
A
#
# COMPACT_ATOMS: atom_id res chain seq x y z
N MET A 1 39.68 -0.62 41.30
CA MET A 1 39.30 0.57 40.53
C MET A 1 37.89 0.36 40.00
N THR A 2 36.97 1.15 40.54
CA THR A 2 35.52 1.13 40.28
C THR A 2 35.22 1.59 38.85
N ALA A 3 34.65 0.70 38.04
CA ALA A 3 34.10 1.06 36.73
C ALA A 3 32.84 1.89 36.96
N LEU A 4 32.93 3.20 36.68
CA LEU A 4 31.81 4.13 36.71
C LEU A 4 30.74 3.66 35.71
N SER A 5 29.54 3.42 36.22
CA SER A 5 28.32 3.27 35.42
C SER A 5 28.17 4.49 34.51
N PRO A 6 27.93 4.33 33.20
CA PRO A 6 27.75 5.46 32.30
C PRO A 6 26.48 6.22 32.72
N ASN A 7 26.69 7.45 33.21
CA ASN A 7 25.66 8.36 33.65
C ASN A 7 24.77 8.76 32.46
N ILE A 8 23.51 8.31 32.49
CA ILE A 8 22.49 8.50 31.43
C ILE A 8 22.14 9.99 31.25
N ASP A 9 22.47 10.84 32.23
CA ASP A 9 22.17 12.28 32.24
C ASP A 9 23.27 13.16 31.60
N SER A 10 24.35 12.56 31.08
CA SER A 10 25.39 13.34 30.41
C SER A 10 24.97 13.75 28.99
N PRO A 11 25.17 15.03 28.59
CA PRO A 11 25.01 15.50 27.23
C PRO A 11 25.62 14.54 26.20
N PRO A 12 24.89 14.12 25.15
CA PRO A 12 25.51 13.35 24.08
C PRO A 12 26.68 14.14 23.49
N PRO A 13 27.79 13.49 23.10
CA PRO A 13 28.96 14.15 22.56
C PRO A 13 28.58 15.06 21.38
N ARG A 14 29.27 16.19 21.21
CA ARG A 14 28.93 17.22 20.20
C ARG A 14 28.68 16.64 18.78
N SER A 15 29.43 15.61 18.40
CA SER A 15 29.27 14.90 17.11
C SER A 15 27.94 14.14 16.99
N LEU A 16 27.42 13.59 18.09
CA LEU A 16 26.13 12.89 18.11
C LEU A 16 24.96 13.88 18.09
N ARG A 17 25.09 15.02 18.80
CA ARG A 17 24.09 16.11 18.71
C ARG A 17 23.96 16.62 17.28
N ALA A 18 25.09 16.90 16.62
CA ALA A 18 25.08 17.33 15.22
C ALA A 18 24.45 16.30 14.28
N ALA A 19 24.72 15.00 14.50
CA ALA A 19 24.11 13.92 13.71
C ALA A 19 22.58 13.86 13.89
N TRP A 20 22.08 14.03 15.11
CA TRP A 20 20.64 14.14 15.38
C TRP A 20 20.01 15.36 14.72
N THR A 21 20.62 16.54 14.86
CA THR A 21 20.12 17.76 14.21
C THR A 21 20.03 17.57 12.70
N MET A 22 21.04 16.98 12.07
CA MET A 22 21.04 16.69 10.65
C MET A 22 19.96 15.68 10.27
N ALA A 23 19.79 14.60 11.05
CA ALA A 23 18.76 13.61 10.78
C ALA A 23 17.35 14.20 10.88
N VAL A 24 17.08 15.01 11.90
CA VAL A 24 15.81 15.74 12.07
C VAL A 24 15.59 16.71 10.91
N ALA A 25 16.61 17.46 10.49
CA ALA A 25 16.50 18.37 9.36
C ALA A 25 16.18 17.64 8.04
N ILE A 26 16.81 16.49 7.79
CA ILE A 26 16.52 15.65 6.63
C ILE A 26 15.08 15.15 6.69
N ILE A 27 14.66 14.54 7.80
CA ILE A 27 13.29 13.99 7.95
C ILE A 27 12.25 15.11 7.82
N ALA A 28 12.52 16.30 8.37
CA ALA A 28 11.66 17.47 8.21
C ALA A 28 11.55 17.89 6.74
N GLY A 29 12.67 17.99 6.02
CA GLY A 29 12.70 18.29 4.59
C GLY A 29 11.92 17.26 3.75
N MET A 30 12.14 15.97 3.99
CA MET A 30 11.42 14.88 3.32
C MET A 30 9.92 14.89 3.64
N THR A 31 9.56 15.24 4.87
CA THR A 31 8.15 15.37 5.28
C THR A 31 7.47 16.56 4.60
N ILE A 32 8.16 17.69 4.48
CA ILE A 32 7.68 18.84 3.70
C ILE A 32 7.47 18.44 2.24
N MET A 33 8.41 17.71 1.62
CA MET A 33 8.25 17.19 0.26
C MET A 33 7.03 16.29 0.13
N ARG A 34 6.78 15.38 1.09
CA ARG A 34 5.57 14.54 1.11
C ARG A 34 4.28 15.35 1.23
N ILE A 35 4.27 16.41 2.06
CA ILE A 35 3.12 17.33 2.17
C ILE A 35 2.86 18.06 0.85
N VAL A 36 3.92 18.59 0.23
CA VAL A 36 3.81 19.28 -1.07
C VAL A 36 3.32 18.31 -2.13
N TYR A 37 3.89 17.11 -2.21
CA TYR A 37 3.42 16.05 -3.12
C TYR A 37 1.93 15.75 -2.91
N ALA A 38 1.52 15.56 -1.64
CA ALA A 38 0.16 15.20 -1.28
C ALA A 38 -0.86 16.27 -1.65
N GLY A 39 -0.51 17.55 -1.50
CA GLY A 39 -1.38 18.67 -1.82
C GLY A 39 -1.38 19.07 -3.30
N ALA A 40 -0.23 19.06 -3.96
CA ALA A 40 -0.06 19.64 -5.29
C ALA A 40 -0.46 18.72 -6.44
N LEU A 41 -0.31 17.39 -6.28
CA LEU A 41 -0.63 16.45 -7.34
C LEU A 41 -2.10 16.01 -7.28
N ASP A 42 -2.70 15.81 -8.45
CA ASP A 42 -4.04 15.21 -8.56
C ASP A 42 -4.09 13.82 -7.93
N LEU A 43 -5.26 13.42 -7.44
CA LEU A 43 -5.50 12.06 -6.99
C LEU A 43 -5.31 11.07 -8.13
N ARG A 44 -4.66 9.95 -7.82
CA ARG A 44 -4.66 8.79 -8.71
C ARG A 44 -6.01 8.09 -8.66
N THR A 45 -6.32 7.31 -9.69
CA THR A 45 -7.61 6.62 -9.79
C THR A 45 -7.88 5.71 -8.59
N ASP A 46 -6.87 4.96 -8.12
CA ASP A 46 -6.96 4.15 -6.89
C ASP A 46 -7.26 5.00 -5.65
N GLU A 47 -6.70 6.21 -5.54
CA GLU A 47 -6.89 7.09 -4.38
C GLU A 47 -8.31 7.67 -4.37
N ALA A 48 -8.82 8.06 -5.53
CA ALA A 48 -10.22 8.44 -5.69
C ALA A 48 -11.17 7.26 -5.39
N TYR A 49 -10.74 6.02 -5.66
CA TYR A 49 -11.50 4.82 -5.34
C TYR A 49 -11.54 4.55 -3.83
N TYR A 50 -10.40 4.66 -3.13
CA TYR A 50 -10.38 4.59 -1.66
C TYR A 50 -11.10 5.77 -1.00
N TRP A 51 -11.10 6.95 -1.62
CA TRP A 51 -11.95 8.06 -1.20
C TRP A 51 -13.44 7.72 -1.34
N THR A 52 -13.84 7.07 -2.44
CA THR A 52 -15.21 6.58 -2.61
C THR A 52 -15.58 5.62 -1.49
N TRP A 53 -14.72 4.65 -1.18
CA TRP A 53 -14.93 3.73 -0.06
C TRP A 53 -15.08 4.43 1.28
N SER A 54 -14.30 5.50 1.50
CA SER A 54 -14.40 6.30 2.73
C SER A 54 -15.80 6.88 2.93
N LYS A 55 -16.59 7.05 1.86
CA LYS A 55 -17.98 7.55 1.87
C LYS A 55 -19.02 6.51 2.22
N GLU A 56 -18.64 5.23 2.27
CA GLU A 56 -19.54 4.10 2.51
C GLU A 56 -19.28 3.47 3.88
N LEU A 57 -20.30 2.85 4.47
CA LEU A 57 -20.22 2.14 5.76
C LEU A 57 -20.21 0.63 5.52
N GLN A 58 -19.11 0.13 4.95
CA GLN A 58 -18.91 -1.29 4.71
C GLN A 58 -17.88 -1.90 5.66
N LEU A 59 -18.14 -3.14 6.09
CA LEU A 59 -17.23 -3.90 6.95
C LEU A 59 -15.99 -4.42 6.17
N CYS A 60 -16.10 -4.58 4.85
CA CYS A 60 -15.02 -4.92 3.93
C CYS A 60 -15.40 -4.48 2.51
N PHE A 61 -14.42 -4.44 1.61
CA PHE A 61 -14.64 -4.22 0.18
C PHE A 61 -14.11 -5.43 -0.59
N LEU A 62 -14.54 -5.60 -1.85
CA LEU A 62 -14.12 -6.73 -2.69
C LEU A 62 -12.59 -6.81 -2.79
N ASP A 63 -11.93 -5.68 -3.03
CA ASP A 63 -10.48 -5.64 -3.25
C ASP A 63 -9.67 -5.71 -1.95
N HIS A 64 -10.08 -4.99 -0.89
CA HIS A 64 -9.28 -4.85 0.32
C HIS A 64 -10.11 -4.67 1.61
N PRO A 65 -9.52 -4.97 2.77
CA PRO A 65 -10.06 -4.61 4.08
C PRO A 65 -10.32 -3.09 4.26
N PRO A 66 -11.14 -2.68 5.26
CA PRO A 66 -11.68 -1.33 5.34
C PRO A 66 -10.73 -0.26 5.88
N MET A 67 -9.58 -0.61 6.51
CA MET A 67 -8.77 0.39 7.24
C MET A 67 -8.29 1.55 6.37
N ILE A 68 -8.02 1.30 5.08
CA ILE A 68 -7.61 2.37 4.17
C ILE A 68 -8.70 3.43 3.98
N ALA A 69 -9.97 3.01 3.92
CA ALA A 69 -11.12 3.91 3.85
C ALA A 69 -11.23 4.76 5.11
N TRP A 70 -10.93 4.18 6.28
CA TRP A 70 -10.94 4.91 7.56
C TRP A 70 -9.79 5.92 7.66
N PHE A 71 -8.61 5.59 7.14
CA PHE A 71 -7.47 6.52 7.04
C PHE A 71 -7.82 7.71 6.14
N VAL A 72 -8.44 7.47 4.98
CA VAL A 72 -8.91 8.53 4.09
C VAL A 72 -10.01 9.35 4.76
N ARG A 73 -10.94 8.70 5.50
CA ARG A 73 -11.99 9.40 6.24
C ARG A 73 -11.40 10.31 7.33
N LEU A 74 -10.38 9.87 8.06
CA LEU A 74 -9.69 10.67 9.07
C LEU A 74 -9.11 11.94 8.47
N GLY A 75 -8.37 11.81 7.36
CA GLY A 75 -7.75 12.98 6.73
C GLY A 75 -8.78 13.94 6.10
N THR A 76 -9.83 13.41 5.45
CA THR A 76 -10.90 14.23 4.86
C THR A 76 -11.81 14.87 5.91
N ALA A 77 -11.91 14.32 7.12
CA ALA A 77 -12.59 14.97 8.24
C ALA A 77 -11.83 16.22 8.73
N LEU A 78 -10.50 16.22 8.61
CA LEU A 78 -9.64 17.33 9.06
C LEU A 78 -9.44 18.41 7.99
N PHE A 79 -9.27 18.02 6.72
CA PHE A 79 -8.92 18.93 5.62
C PHE A 79 -9.93 18.94 4.47
N GLY A 80 -11.11 18.36 4.69
CA GLY A 80 -12.16 18.23 3.67
C GLY A 80 -11.80 17.25 2.55
N ASP A 81 -12.67 17.18 1.54
CA ASP A 81 -12.44 16.43 0.31
C ASP A 81 -11.43 17.16 -0.59
N THR A 82 -10.17 17.18 -0.15
CA THR A 82 -9.02 17.79 -0.85
C THR A 82 -7.95 16.72 -1.11
N ASN A 83 -7.04 16.98 -2.07
CA ASN A 83 -5.92 16.06 -2.36
C ASN A 83 -5.11 15.75 -1.09
N LEU A 84 -4.81 16.80 -0.31
CA LEU A 84 -4.13 16.67 0.98
C LEU A 84 -4.98 15.89 1.99
N GLY A 85 -6.29 16.19 2.11
CA GLY A 85 -7.19 15.49 3.03
C GLY A 85 -7.23 13.99 2.80
N VAL A 86 -7.27 13.54 1.54
CA VAL A 86 -7.25 12.11 1.22
C VAL A 86 -5.93 11.45 1.67
N ARG A 87 -4.79 12.13 1.47
CA ARG A 87 -3.44 11.61 1.71
C ARG A 87 -2.87 11.85 3.10
N PHE A 88 -3.51 12.69 3.91
CA PHE A 88 -2.95 13.19 5.17
C PHE A 88 -2.58 12.07 6.15
N ALA A 89 -3.45 11.06 6.29
CA ALA A 89 -3.19 9.93 7.18
C ALA A 89 -1.92 9.15 6.82
N GLY A 90 -1.48 9.19 5.55
CA GLY A 90 -0.23 8.55 5.14
C GLY A 90 1.02 9.26 5.63
N ILE A 91 0.97 10.58 5.78
CA ILE A 91 2.06 11.37 6.37
C ILE A 91 2.21 11.01 7.86
N LEU A 92 1.09 10.86 8.57
CA LEU A 92 1.09 10.40 9.97
C LEU A 92 1.57 8.96 10.11
N ALA A 93 1.14 8.07 9.21
CA ALA A 93 1.57 6.67 9.18
C ALA A 93 3.08 6.52 9.00
N MET A 94 3.68 7.34 8.14
CA MET A 94 5.14 7.38 7.95
C MET A 94 5.85 7.80 9.24
N ALA A 95 5.39 8.86 9.90
CA ALA A 95 5.96 9.30 11.18
C ALA A 95 5.84 8.23 12.27
N ALA A 96 4.67 7.60 12.41
CA ALA A 96 4.46 6.50 13.35
C ALA A 96 5.39 5.31 13.06
N SER A 97 5.56 4.96 11.78
CA SER A 97 6.46 3.89 11.33
C SER A 97 7.92 4.19 11.71
N GLN A 98 8.38 5.43 11.51
CA GLN A 98 9.75 5.83 11.89
C GLN A 98 9.96 5.79 13.41
N LEU A 99 8.99 6.21 14.22
CA LEU A 99 9.07 6.15 15.68
C LEU A 99 9.14 4.70 16.19
N LEU A 100 8.31 3.81 15.65
CA LEU A 100 8.33 2.38 15.98
C LEU A 100 9.65 1.75 15.57
N LEU A 101 10.14 2.06 14.37
CA LEU A 101 11.42 1.57 13.86
C LEU A 101 12.61 2.05 14.70
N ALA A 102 12.59 3.32 15.11
CA ALA A 102 13.58 3.90 16.01
C ALA A 102 13.60 3.16 17.35
N ASP A 103 12.43 2.88 17.94
CA ASP A 103 12.34 2.20 19.24
C ASP A 103 12.73 0.71 19.15
N ILE A 104 12.37 0.02 18.06
CA ILE A 104 12.83 -1.35 17.77
C ILE A 104 14.36 -1.40 17.79
N VAL A 105 15.00 -0.54 16.99
CA VAL A 105 16.46 -0.55 16.86
C VAL A 105 17.12 -0.13 18.17
N ARG A 106 16.58 0.90 18.85
CA ARG A 106 17.07 1.37 20.15
C ARG A 106 17.12 0.26 21.19
N ARG A 107 16.08 -0.57 21.29
CA ARG A 107 16.01 -1.68 22.26
C ARG A 107 16.99 -2.80 21.94
N VAL A 108 17.21 -3.08 20.67
CA VAL A 108 18.11 -4.17 20.27
C VAL A 108 19.58 -3.77 20.38
N THR A 109 19.91 -2.51 20.08
CA THR A 109 21.32 -2.07 19.98
C THR A 109 21.79 -1.21 21.14
N HIS A 110 20.88 -0.47 21.79
CA HIS A 110 21.20 0.60 22.75
C HIS A 110 22.15 1.68 22.18
N ASP A 111 22.20 1.82 20.85
CA ASP A 111 23.12 2.71 20.14
C ASP A 111 22.37 3.78 19.35
N ALA A 112 22.62 5.06 19.68
CA ALA A 112 21.94 6.19 19.06
C ALA A 112 22.26 6.36 17.56
N ARG A 113 23.45 5.94 17.09
CA ARG A 113 23.81 6.03 15.67
C ARG A 113 23.05 5.00 14.85
N ALA A 114 22.82 3.80 15.39
CA ALA A 114 21.96 2.81 14.78
C ALA A 114 20.52 3.33 14.67
N VAL A 115 20.00 3.99 15.71
CA VAL A 115 18.66 4.62 15.67
C VAL A 115 18.58 5.70 14.60
N ILE A 116 19.56 6.61 14.52
CA ILE A 116 19.62 7.63 13.45
C ILE A 116 19.60 6.98 12.08
N LEU A 117 20.40 5.93 11.86
CA LEU A 117 20.39 5.24 10.58
C LEU A 117 19.03 4.61 10.29
N ALA A 118 18.41 3.96 11.28
CA ALA A 118 17.13 3.29 11.13
C ALA A 118 16.04 4.23 10.62
N VAL A 119 16.00 5.48 11.09
CA VAL A 119 15.00 6.48 10.65
C VAL A 119 15.33 7.13 9.31
N LEU A 120 16.61 7.15 8.89
CA LEU A 120 17.06 7.67 7.60
C LEU A 120 16.92 6.66 6.45
N LEU A 121 16.98 5.35 6.73
CA LEU A 121 16.85 4.32 5.69
C LEU A 121 15.48 4.36 4.95
N PRO A 122 14.32 4.51 5.63
CA PRO A 122 13.05 4.75 4.96
C PRO A 122 13.08 5.99 4.04
N GLU A 123 13.72 7.08 4.47
CA GLU A 123 13.82 8.31 3.65
C GLU A 123 14.63 8.10 2.37
N ALA A 124 15.57 7.17 2.39
CA ALA A 124 16.40 6.83 1.25
C ALA A 124 15.72 5.87 0.25
N ALA A 125 14.62 5.23 0.64
CA ALA A 125 13.85 4.36 -0.23
C ALA A 125 12.67 5.11 -0.84
N LEU A 126 12.56 5.14 -2.17
CA LEU A 126 11.55 5.92 -2.90
C LEU A 126 10.12 5.68 -2.40
N TYR A 127 9.79 4.43 -2.10
CA TYR A 127 8.45 4.10 -1.64
C TYR A 127 8.09 4.83 -0.35
N TYR A 128 8.97 4.83 0.66
CA TYR A 128 8.67 5.41 1.97
C TYR A 128 9.03 6.90 2.03
N GLY A 129 10.15 7.28 1.43
CA GLY A 129 10.65 8.65 1.36
C GLY A 129 9.70 9.61 0.66
N LEU A 130 8.95 9.14 -0.35
CA LEU A 130 8.01 9.97 -1.10
C LEU A 130 6.65 9.32 -1.31
N LEU A 131 6.59 8.08 -1.83
CA LEU A 131 5.35 7.49 -2.32
C LEU A 131 4.39 7.01 -1.22
N MET A 132 4.79 6.97 0.05
CA MET A 132 3.90 6.74 1.19
C MET A 132 2.99 7.95 1.46
N ALA A 133 3.21 9.06 0.73
CA ALA A 133 2.24 10.14 0.58
C ALA A 133 1.06 9.77 -0.35
N LYS A 134 1.19 8.75 -1.23
CA LYS A 134 0.07 8.18 -1.98
C LYS A 134 -0.75 7.28 -1.05
N VAL A 135 -2.08 7.40 -1.10
CA VAL A 135 -2.97 6.47 -0.39
C VAL A 135 -2.96 5.10 -1.07
N ALA A 136 -2.55 4.08 -0.32
CA ALA A 136 -2.67 2.67 -0.66
C ALA A 136 -2.87 1.87 0.63
N PRO A 137 -3.41 0.64 0.58
CA PRO A 137 -3.63 -0.18 1.78
C PRO A 137 -2.39 -0.36 2.66
N ASP A 138 -1.18 -0.34 2.07
CA ASP A 138 0.09 -0.44 2.81
C ASP A 138 0.36 0.73 3.74
N VAL A 139 -0.18 1.91 3.43
CA VAL A 139 -0.06 3.09 4.29
C VAL A 139 -0.62 2.79 5.68
N ALA A 140 -1.73 2.06 5.75
CA ALA A 140 -2.29 1.60 7.02
C ALA A 140 -1.60 0.31 7.51
N ALA A 141 -1.20 -0.60 6.62
CA ALA A 141 -0.64 -1.89 7.01
C ALA A 141 0.76 -1.79 7.65
N ILE A 142 1.64 -0.95 7.10
CA ILE A 142 3.05 -0.79 7.54
C ILE A 142 3.16 -0.40 9.03
N PRO A 143 2.53 0.68 9.53
CA PRO A 143 2.69 1.07 10.94
C PRO A 143 2.15 0.01 11.89
N PHE A 144 1.04 -0.68 11.55
CA PHE A 144 0.51 -1.75 12.39
C PHE A 144 1.37 -3.02 12.35
N ALA A 145 1.93 -3.38 11.19
CA ALA A 145 2.89 -4.48 11.08
C ALA A 145 4.17 -4.19 11.90
N LEU A 146 4.68 -2.95 11.83
CA LEU A 146 5.80 -2.50 12.67
C LEU A 146 5.43 -2.49 14.16
N ALA A 147 4.21 -2.09 14.52
CA ALA A 147 3.75 -2.09 15.91
C ALA A 147 3.64 -3.52 16.47
N MET A 148 3.22 -4.49 15.64
CA MET A 148 3.24 -5.91 15.99
C MET A 148 4.67 -6.39 16.24
N VAL A 149 5.60 -6.11 15.33
CA VAL A 149 7.02 -6.47 15.50
C VAL A 149 7.62 -5.78 16.72
N TRP A 150 7.32 -4.50 16.92
CA TRP A 150 7.73 -3.72 18.09
C TRP A 150 7.24 -4.34 19.39
N ALA A 151 5.97 -4.76 19.46
CA ALA A 151 5.43 -5.45 20.63
C ALA A 151 6.18 -6.77 20.90
N LEU A 152 6.51 -7.55 19.87
CA LEU A 152 7.31 -8.78 20.04
C LEU A 152 8.77 -8.48 20.45
N VAL A 153 9.34 -7.35 20.04
CA VAL A 153 10.65 -6.90 20.56
C VAL A 153 10.54 -6.48 22.03
N ARG A 154 9.46 -5.77 22.41
CA ARG A 154 9.16 -5.42 23.81
C ARG A 154 9.01 -6.66 24.69
N LEU A 155 8.40 -7.72 24.17
CA LEU A 155 8.29 -9.00 24.86
C LEU A 155 9.67 -9.56 25.22
N VAL A 156 10.62 -9.55 24.28
CA VAL A 156 11.99 -10.04 24.54
C VAL A 156 12.72 -9.14 25.54
N ASP A 157 12.57 -7.83 25.40
CA ASP A 157 13.24 -6.82 26.23
C ASP A 157 12.74 -6.81 27.69
N SER A 158 11.44 -7.01 27.91
CA SER A 158 10.81 -6.90 29.24
C SER A 158 10.38 -8.23 29.88
N ASP A 159 10.40 -9.33 29.11
CA ASP A 159 9.86 -10.64 29.49
C ASP A 159 8.36 -10.65 29.93
N ASP A 160 7.62 -9.58 29.63
CA ASP A 160 6.20 -9.45 29.95
C ASP A 160 5.31 -10.05 28.85
N GLY A 161 4.59 -11.12 29.20
CA GLY A 161 3.67 -11.83 28.29
C GLY A 161 2.53 -10.98 27.73
N ARG A 162 2.16 -9.87 28.37
CA ARG A 162 1.10 -8.96 27.89
C ARG A 162 1.41 -8.38 26.51
N TRP A 163 2.68 -8.32 26.13
CA TRP A 163 3.08 -7.88 24.79
C TRP A 163 2.58 -8.80 23.66
N TRP A 164 2.26 -10.06 23.94
CA TRP A 164 1.55 -10.91 22.97
C TRP A 164 0.14 -10.40 22.65
N LEU A 165 -0.54 -9.80 23.63
CA LEU A 165 -1.88 -9.23 23.42
C LEU A 165 -1.79 -7.98 22.53
N ALA A 166 -0.79 -7.14 22.78
CA ALA A 166 -0.49 -5.99 21.92
C ALA A 166 -0.09 -6.42 20.51
N ALA A 167 0.74 -7.46 20.38
CA ALA A 167 1.09 -8.03 19.07
C ALA A 167 -0.14 -8.57 18.34
N GLY A 168 -1.06 -9.24 19.05
CA GLY A 168 -2.35 -9.68 18.53
C GLY A 168 -3.22 -8.54 18.03
N LEU A 169 -3.38 -7.48 18.83
CA LEU A 169 -4.13 -6.27 18.46
C LEU A 169 -3.56 -5.64 17.19
N PHE A 170 -2.25 -5.37 17.15
CA PHE A 170 -1.62 -4.74 16.00
C PHE A 170 -1.58 -5.66 14.77
N GLY A 171 -1.42 -6.98 14.96
CA GLY A 171 -1.52 -7.97 13.88
C GLY A 171 -2.92 -8.01 13.27
N GLY A 172 -3.97 -7.97 14.11
CA GLY A 172 -5.36 -7.86 13.67
C GLY A 172 -5.63 -6.56 12.91
N LEU A 173 -5.14 -5.41 13.40
CA LEU A 173 -5.25 -4.12 12.72
C LEU A 173 -4.49 -4.11 11.38
N ALA A 174 -3.32 -4.76 11.31
CA ALA A 174 -2.56 -4.87 10.08
C ALA A 174 -3.26 -5.76 9.03
N LEU A 175 -3.90 -6.86 9.45
CA LEU A 175 -4.77 -7.67 8.60
C LEU A 175 -6.02 -6.91 8.16
N LEU A 176 -6.58 -6.07 9.03
CA LEU A 176 -7.68 -5.15 8.73
C LEU A 176 -7.28 -4.03 7.76
N SER A 177 -5.97 -3.86 7.48
CA SER A 177 -5.44 -2.98 6.44
C SER A 177 -5.19 -3.69 5.13
N LYS A 178 -4.53 -4.86 5.16
CA LYS A 178 -4.14 -5.58 3.94
C LYS A 178 -3.97 -7.07 4.19
N PHE A 179 -4.63 -7.89 3.37
CA PHE A 179 -4.57 -9.35 3.48
C PHE A 179 -3.16 -9.92 3.43
N THR A 180 -2.26 -9.32 2.63
CA THR A 180 -0.88 -9.82 2.43
C THR A 180 -0.05 -9.81 3.70
N VAL A 181 -0.44 -9.06 4.74
CA VAL A 181 0.23 -9.07 6.05
C VAL A 181 0.21 -10.46 6.70
N VAL A 182 -0.73 -11.35 6.31
CA VAL A 182 -0.76 -12.75 6.77
C VAL A 182 0.56 -13.48 6.51
N MET A 183 1.37 -13.03 5.54
CA MET A 183 2.70 -13.57 5.26
C MET A 183 3.74 -13.29 6.37
N LEU A 184 3.39 -12.51 7.40
CA LEU A 184 4.20 -12.35 8.60
C LEU A 184 3.97 -13.48 9.63
N LEU A 185 2.91 -14.28 9.50
CA LEU A 185 2.63 -15.40 10.43
C LEU A 185 3.80 -16.39 10.53
N PRO A 186 4.48 -16.80 9.44
CA PRO A 186 5.67 -17.64 9.54
C PRO A 186 6.79 -17.05 10.40
N ALA A 187 6.93 -15.72 10.41
CA ALA A 187 7.92 -15.03 11.25
C ALA A 187 7.55 -15.05 12.72
N VAL A 188 6.26 -14.81 13.04
CA VAL A 188 5.74 -14.91 14.41
C VAL A 188 5.83 -16.35 14.93
N ALA A 189 5.54 -17.33 14.07
CA ALA A 189 5.69 -18.75 14.40
C ALA A 189 7.16 -19.13 14.64
N ALA A 190 8.07 -18.74 13.74
CA ALA A 190 9.51 -19.00 13.92
C ALA A 190 10.05 -18.37 15.21
N PHE A 191 9.59 -17.16 15.55
CA PHE A 191 9.88 -16.46 16.80
C PHE A 191 9.34 -17.22 18.04
N LEU A 192 8.09 -17.68 18.00
CA LEU A 192 7.48 -18.45 19.09
C LEU A 192 8.16 -19.81 19.29
N LEU A 193 8.59 -20.45 18.20
CA LEU A 193 9.13 -21.81 18.18
C LEU A 193 10.63 -21.90 18.48
N VAL A 194 11.29 -20.80 18.84
CA VAL A 194 12.70 -20.81 19.26
C VAL A 194 12.90 -21.80 20.42
N PRO A 195 13.80 -22.79 20.32
CA PRO A 195 13.92 -23.87 21.30
C PRO A 195 14.11 -23.41 22.75
N GLY A 196 14.84 -22.31 22.95
CA GLY A 196 15.16 -21.79 24.29
C GLY A 196 13.97 -21.25 25.07
N TRP A 197 12.85 -20.89 24.41
CA TRP A 197 11.67 -20.36 25.11
C TRP A 197 10.31 -20.89 24.62
N ARG A 198 10.29 -21.75 23.58
CA ARG A 198 9.04 -22.27 23.00
C ARG A 198 8.16 -22.96 24.03
N GLY A 199 8.74 -23.79 24.91
CA GLY A 199 7.98 -24.54 25.91
C GLY A 199 7.29 -23.60 26.91
N ARG A 200 7.98 -22.52 27.30
CA ARG A 200 7.45 -21.50 28.21
C ARG A 200 6.26 -20.76 27.61
N TRP A 201 6.36 -20.33 26.36
CA TRP A 201 5.31 -19.51 25.74
C TRP A 201 4.14 -20.32 25.20
N LEU A 202 4.37 -21.52 24.63
CA LEU A 202 3.29 -22.39 24.17
C LEU A 202 2.40 -22.87 25.33
N ALA A 203 2.97 -23.05 26.53
CA ALA A 203 2.21 -23.41 27.73
C ALA A 203 1.46 -22.23 28.36
N ARG A 204 1.77 -20.98 27.98
CA ARG A 204 1.12 -19.78 28.52
C ARG A 204 -0.06 -19.38 27.64
N PRO A 205 -1.11 -18.76 28.21
CA PRO A 205 -2.27 -18.33 27.43
C PRO A 205 -1.97 -17.14 26.52
N TYR A 206 -0.93 -16.35 26.82
CA TYR A 206 -0.69 -15.05 26.17
C TYR A 206 -0.60 -15.10 24.63
N PRO A 207 0.20 -15.99 23.98
CA PRO A 207 0.25 -16.03 22.52
C PRO A 207 -1.09 -16.40 21.89
N TRP A 208 -1.83 -17.31 22.52
CA TRP A 208 -3.14 -17.78 22.06
C TRP A 208 -4.22 -16.70 22.22
N CYS A 209 -4.22 -15.99 23.35
CA CYS A 209 -5.06 -14.82 23.55
C CYS A 209 -4.71 -13.71 22.55
N GLY A 210 -3.43 -13.51 22.22
CA GLY A 210 -3.01 -12.60 21.15
C GLY A 210 -3.58 -13.01 19.79
N ALA A 211 -3.51 -14.29 19.43
CA ALA A 211 -4.11 -14.80 18.20
C ALA A 211 -5.64 -14.62 18.18
N LEU A 212 -6.32 -14.87 19.31
CA LEU A 212 -7.75 -14.62 19.44
C LEU A 212 -8.11 -13.14 19.28
N ILE A 213 -7.33 -12.23 19.89
CA ILE A 213 -7.51 -10.78 19.71
C ILE A 213 -7.35 -10.40 18.23
N ALA A 214 -6.35 -10.94 17.54
CA ALA A 214 -6.15 -10.67 16.12
C ALA A 214 -7.38 -11.09 15.29
N LEU A 215 -7.96 -12.27 15.59
CA LEU A 215 -9.18 -12.75 14.93
C LEU A 215 -10.41 -11.89 15.26
N ILE A 216 -10.57 -11.44 16.51
CA ILE A 216 -11.67 -10.56 16.90
C ILE A 216 -11.56 -9.22 16.18
N VAL A 217 -10.37 -8.63 16.11
CA VAL A 217 -10.15 -7.36 15.41
C VAL A 217 -10.37 -7.51 13.90
N PHE A 218 -9.99 -8.65 13.33
CA PHE A 218 -10.21 -8.97 11.91
C PHE A 218 -11.64 -9.46 11.61
N SER A 219 -12.47 -9.70 12.63
CA SER A 219 -13.82 -10.27 12.46
C SER A 219 -14.78 -9.47 11.55
N PRO A 220 -14.73 -8.13 11.44
CA PRO A 220 -15.57 -7.41 10.49
C PRO A 220 -15.43 -7.91 9.06
N VAL A 221 -14.20 -8.23 8.66
CA VAL A 221 -13.89 -8.76 7.32
C VAL A 221 -14.42 -10.18 7.14
N LEU A 222 -14.31 -11.01 8.18
CA LEU A 222 -14.85 -12.37 8.18
C LEU A 222 -16.37 -12.37 8.07
N ILE A 223 -17.05 -11.51 8.84
CA ILE A 223 -18.50 -11.34 8.83
C ILE A 223 -18.96 -10.89 7.45
N TRP A 224 -18.33 -9.86 6.88
CA TRP A 224 -18.69 -9.36 5.55
C TRP A 224 -18.50 -10.42 4.48
N ASN A 225 -17.39 -11.16 4.50
CA ASN A 225 -17.14 -12.21 3.53
C ASN A 225 -18.15 -13.36 3.68
N ALA A 226 -18.51 -13.76 4.90
CA ALA A 226 -19.52 -14.78 5.13
C ALA A 226 -20.91 -14.35 4.59
N GLN A 227 -21.22 -13.05 4.61
CA GLN A 227 -22.45 -12.48 4.05
C GLN A 227 -22.44 -12.33 2.53
N HIS A 228 -21.26 -12.41 1.88
CA HIS A 228 -21.08 -12.17 0.44
C HIS A 228 -20.32 -13.33 -0.22
N ASP A 229 -20.65 -14.57 0.12
CA ASP A 229 -20.11 -15.80 -0.51
C ASP A 229 -18.57 -15.88 -0.56
N TRP A 230 -17.91 -15.32 0.45
CA TRP A 230 -16.46 -15.22 0.54
C TRP A 230 -15.80 -14.46 -0.63
N ALA A 231 -16.52 -13.51 -1.22
CA ALA A 231 -16.14 -12.82 -2.45
C ALA A 231 -14.73 -12.22 -2.44
N SER A 232 -14.35 -11.46 -1.40
CA SER A 232 -13.01 -10.85 -1.36
C SER A 232 -11.91 -11.90 -1.29
N PHE A 233 -12.06 -12.94 -0.45
CA PHE A 233 -11.06 -13.99 -0.37
C PHE A 233 -10.95 -14.78 -1.67
N ARG A 234 -12.07 -15.16 -2.28
CA ARG A 234 -12.08 -15.81 -3.60
C ARG A 234 -11.38 -14.94 -4.64
N PHE A 235 -11.73 -13.65 -4.70
CA PHE A 235 -11.08 -12.69 -5.60
C PHE A 235 -9.55 -12.64 -5.41
N GLN A 236 -9.04 -12.65 -4.18
CA GLN A 236 -7.60 -12.71 -3.92
C GLN A 236 -6.98 -14.05 -4.32
N PHE A 237 -7.66 -15.17 -4.02
CA PHE A 237 -7.17 -16.51 -4.32
C PHE A 237 -7.09 -16.77 -5.81
N VAL A 238 -8.12 -16.43 -6.60
CA VAL A 238 -8.09 -16.69 -8.03
C VAL A 238 -6.99 -15.86 -8.69
N ARG A 239 -6.79 -14.59 -8.30
CA ARG A 239 -5.66 -13.79 -8.78
C ARG A 239 -4.30 -14.38 -8.44
N ALA A 240 -4.17 -15.01 -7.27
CA ALA A 240 -2.93 -15.65 -6.85
C ALA A 240 -2.70 -17.03 -7.51
N ALA A 241 -3.78 -17.75 -7.84
CA ALA A 241 -3.76 -19.12 -8.36
C ALA A 241 -3.94 -19.22 -9.88
N ALA A 242 -4.28 -18.11 -10.55
CA ALA A 242 -4.50 -18.08 -11.99
C ALA A 242 -3.29 -18.70 -12.74
N PRO A 243 -3.51 -19.73 -13.57
CA PRO A 243 -2.45 -20.41 -14.29
C PRO A 243 -1.87 -19.43 -15.31
N HIS A 244 -0.56 -19.19 -15.20
CA HIS A 244 0.19 -18.37 -16.13
C HIS A 244 1.48 -19.10 -16.46
N ASP A 245 1.90 -18.99 -17.71
CA ASP A 245 3.18 -19.51 -18.16
C ASP A 245 4.33 -18.80 -17.46
N PHE A 246 5.46 -19.50 -17.41
CA PHE A 246 6.70 -18.92 -16.94
C PHE A 246 7.08 -17.69 -17.77
N SER A 247 7.44 -16.59 -17.11
CA SER A 247 7.79 -15.33 -17.77
C SER A 247 9.01 -14.65 -17.14
N TRP A 248 10.10 -14.58 -17.90
CA TRP A 248 11.29 -13.78 -17.52
C TRP A 248 10.97 -12.29 -17.40
N ARG A 249 9.97 -11.81 -18.14
CA ARG A 249 9.55 -10.40 -18.09
C ARG A 249 8.94 -10.05 -16.73
N THR A 250 8.05 -10.88 -16.19
CA THR A 250 7.42 -10.59 -14.89
C THR A 250 8.40 -10.71 -13.73
N LEU A 251 9.39 -11.61 -13.85
CA LEU A 251 10.53 -11.66 -12.91
C LEU A 251 11.38 -10.39 -12.99
N GLY A 252 11.75 -9.97 -14.21
CA GLY A 252 12.48 -8.73 -14.45
C GLY A 252 11.74 -7.50 -13.92
N ASP A 253 10.43 -7.42 -14.14
CA ASP A 253 9.56 -6.38 -13.61
C ASP A 253 9.62 -6.36 -12.07
N TYR A 254 9.50 -7.52 -11.41
CA TYR A 254 9.55 -7.59 -9.94
C TYR A 254 10.91 -7.16 -9.36
N ILE A 255 12.02 -7.62 -9.95
CA ILE A 255 13.38 -7.24 -9.52
C ILE A 255 13.62 -5.75 -9.76
N GLY A 256 13.26 -5.25 -10.95
CA GLY A 256 13.33 -3.83 -11.28
C GLY A 256 12.49 -2.98 -10.34
N LEU A 257 11.33 -3.48 -9.92
CA LEU A 257 10.46 -2.83 -8.93
C LEU A 257 11.10 -2.74 -7.55
N GLN A 258 11.80 -3.79 -7.09
CA GLN A 258 12.53 -3.73 -5.82
C GLN A 258 13.65 -2.69 -5.88
N PHE A 259 14.43 -2.65 -6.96
CA PHE A 259 15.46 -1.63 -7.15
C PHE A 259 14.88 -0.22 -7.27
N GLY A 260 13.77 -0.03 -7.96
CA GLY A 260 13.13 1.27 -8.13
C GLY A 260 12.50 1.82 -6.84
N GLN A 261 11.87 0.95 -6.04
CA GLN A 261 11.13 1.37 -4.85
C GLN A 261 11.94 1.37 -3.56
N VAL A 262 12.84 0.40 -3.38
CA VAL A 262 13.72 0.32 -2.21
C VAL A 262 15.01 1.11 -2.47
N GLY A 263 15.49 1.13 -3.70
CA GLY A 263 16.68 1.89 -4.11
C GLY A 263 17.81 1.00 -4.61
N PHE A 264 18.52 1.45 -5.65
CA PHE A 264 19.57 0.69 -6.34
C PHE A 264 20.66 0.14 -5.41
N VAL A 265 21.12 0.95 -4.46
CA VAL A 265 22.14 0.54 -3.48
C VAL A 265 21.50 -0.01 -2.20
N LEU A 266 20.38 0.56 -1.77
CA LEU A 266 19.74 0.20 -0.51
C LEU A 266 19.15 -1.21 -0.52
N PHE A 267 18.60 -1.66 -1.66
CA PHE A 267 18.07 -3.01 -1.81
C PHE A 267 19.12 -4.12 -1.52
N PRO A 268 20.27 -4.18 -2.23
CA PRO A 268 21.28 -5.20 -1.95
C PRO A 268 21.93 -5.07 -0.57
N VAL A 269 22.07 -3.84 -0.04
CA VAL A 269 22.52 -3.63 1.35
C VAL A 269 21.55 -4.24 2.34
N THR A 270 20.24 -4.03 2.13
CA THR A 270 19.18 -4.57 2.99
C THR A 270 19.12 -6.08 2.92
N LEU A 271 19.20 -6.65 1.72
CA LEU A 271 19.22 -8.10 1.53
C LEU A 271 20.44 -8.75 2.20
N THR A 272 21.62 -8.13 2.08
CA THR A 272 22.85 -8.60 2.76
C THR A 272 22.72 -8.53 4.28
N ALA A 273 22.14 -7.44 4.82
CA ALA A 273 21.89 -7.35 6.26
C ALA A 273 20.89 -8.40 6.74
N LEU A 274 19.86 -8.70 5.95
CA LEU A 274 18.86 -9.72 6.28
C LEU A 274 19.46 -11.13 6.28
N THR A 275 20.32 -11.46 5.32
CA THR A 275 20.98 -12.78 5.29
C THR A 275 21.93 -12.95 6.47
N LEU A 276 22.71 -11.92 6.85
CA LEU A 276 23.55 -11.94 8.05
C LEU A 276 22.71 -12.06 9.33
N THR A 277 21.58 -11.35 9.41
CA THR A 277 20.64 -11.44 10.53
C THR A 277 20.04 -12.83 10.64
N ALA A 278 19.60 -13.43 9.53
CA ALA A 278 19.08 -14.79 9.49
C ALA A 278 20.14 -15.79 9.95
N TRP A 279 21.35 -15.72 9.36
CA TRP A 279 22.45 -16.61 9.70
C TRP A 279 22.79 -16.57 11.20
N ARG A 280 22.95 -15.36 11.76
CA ARG A 280 23.20 -15.20 13.21
C ARG A 280 22.02 -15.69 14.03
N GLY A 281 20.81 -15.27 13.66
CA GLY A 281 19.58 -15.57 14.40
C GLY A 281 19.32 -17.06 14.52
N TYR A 282 19.36 -17.80 13.41
CA TYR A 282 19.13 -19.24 13.42
C TYR A 282 20.28 -20.03 14.05
N ARG A 283 21.54 -19.58 13.90
CA ARG A 283 22.70 -20.21 14.54
C ARG A 283 22.71 -20.02 16.06
N ALA A 284 22.47 -18.79 16.52
CA ALA A 284 22.45 -18.42 17.93
C ALA A 284 21.09 -18.66 18.61
N ARG A 285 20.06 -19.03 17.84
CA ARG A 285 18.67 -19.17 18.29
C ARG A 285 18.15 -17.88 18.93
N GLU A 286 18.51 -16.74 18.34
CA GLU A 286 18.18 -15.41 18.86
C GLU A 286 16.80 -14.96 18.32
N PRO A 287 15.77 -14.81 19.18
CA PRO A 287 14.40 -14.63 18.72
C PRO A 287 14.19 -13.39 17.84
N VAL A 288 14.76 -12.24 18.19
CA VAL A 288 14.52 -10.99 17.45
C VAL A 288 15.16 -11.06 16.06
N ALA A 289 16.38 -11.57 15.92
CA ALA A 289 16.96 -11.79 14.59
C ALA A 289 16.13 -12.77 13.74
N ILE A 290 15.61 -13.85 14.33
CA ILE A 290 14.72 -14.79 13.61
C ILE A 290 13.45 -14.07 13.15
N LEU A 291 12.80 -13.31 14.02
CA LEU A 291 11.61 -12.52 13.70
C LEU A 291 11.87 -11.54 12.55
N LEU A 292 12.86 -10.66 12.71
CA LEU A 292 13.15 -9.59 11.74
C LEU A 292 13.54 -10.16 10.37
N SER A 293 14.38 -11.20 10.35
CA SER A 293 14.82 -11.81 9.09
C SER A 293 13.70 -12.57 8.40
N THR A 294 12.93 -13.37 9.15
CA THR A 294 11.87 -14.22 8.59
C THR A 294 10.67 -13.40 8.13
N ALA A 295 10.37 -12.29 8.80
CA ALA A 295 9.32 -11.33 8.43
C ALA A 295 9.57 -10.66 7.06
N VAL A 296 10.82 -10.68 6.57
CA VAL A 296 11.15 -10.15 5.24
C VAL A 296 11.45 -11.25 4.24
N LEU A 297 12.29 -12.22 4.60
CA LEU A 297 12.73 -13.25 3.66
C LEU A 297 11.56 -14.12 3.18
N VAL A 298 10.60 -14.46 4.04
CA VAL A 298 9.46 -15.29 3.63
C VAL A 298 8.57 -14.58 2.60
N PRO A 299 8.03 -13.36 2.85
CA PRO A 299 7.30 -12.65 1.82
C PRO A 299 8.13 -12.36 0.56
N PHE A 300 9.40 -11.97 0.72
CA PHE A 300 10.29 -11.69 -0.42
C PHE A 300 10.46 -12.91 -1.33
N LEU A 301 10.75 -14.08 -0.75
CA LEU A 301 10.92 -15.32 -1.51
C LEU A 301 9.60 -15.79 -2.13
N TYR A 302 8.48 -15.61 -1.44
CA TYR A 302 7.16 -15.89 -2.00
C TYR A 302 6.88 -15.03 -3.23
N PHE A 303 7.07 -13.71 -3.14
CA PHE A 303 6.83 -12.82 -4.28
C PHE A 303 7.86 -13.02 -5.40
N LEU A 304 9.10 -13.36 -5.07
CA LEU A 304 10.10 -13.75 -6.07
C LEU A 304 9.66 -15.01 -6.83
N TRP A 305 9.23 -16.05 -6.12
CA TRP A 305 8.70 -17.26 -6.75
C TRP A 305 7.44 -16.97 -7.58
N LYS A 306 6.48 -16.23 -7.03
CA LYS A 306 5.27 -15.85 -7.77
C LYS A 306 5.56 -14.97 -8.97
N SER A 307 6.61 -14.14 -8.94
CA SER A 307 6.99 -13.29 -10.07
C SER A 307 7.39 -14.07 -11.32
N LEU A 308 7.70 -15.37 -11.18
CA LEU A 308 7.95 -16.25 -12.33
C LEU A 308 6.70 -16.49 -13.19
N THR A 309 5.50 -16.27 -12.65
CA THR A 309 4.22 -16.53 -13.33
C THR A 309 3.29 -15.32 -13.33
N LEU A 310 3.39 -14.46 -12.30
CA LEU A 310 2.47 -13.36 -12.08
C LEU A 310 3.23 -12.03 -12.01
N ARG A 311 2.74 -11.00 -12.71
CA ARG A 311 3.22 -9.63 -12.50
C ARG A 311 2.81 -9.15 -11.11
N ILE A 312 3.79 -9.04 -10.22
CA ILE A 312 3.58 -8.58 -8.84
C ILE A 312 3.24 -7.09 -8.84
N GLY A 313 2.18 -6.72 -8.11
CA GLY A 313 1.77 -5.34 -7.93
C GLY A 313 2.84 -4.52 -7.18
N ASP A 314 2.93 -3.25 -7.51
CA ASP A 314 3.97 -2.34 -7.03
C ASP A 314 3.98 -2.14 -5.52
N THR A 315 2.83 -2.22 -4.88
CA THR A 315 2.73 -2.02 -3.43
C THR A 315 2.74 -3.33 -2.65
N TRP A 316 2.61 -4.49 -3.30
CA TRP A 316 2.40 -5.79 -2.65
C TRP A 316 3.48 -6.19 -1.65
N PRO A 317 4.78 -6.06 -1.96
CA PRO A 317 5.85 -6.47 -1.06
C PRO A 317 6.28 -5.35 -0.10
N MET A 318 5.70 -4.14 -0.17
CA MET A 318 6.26 -2.99 0.55
C MET A 318 6.03 -3.01 2.07
N PHE A 319 5.15 -3.85 2.60
CA PHE A 319 4.97 -3.96 4.04
C PHE A 319 6.22 -4.51 4.78
N MET A 320 7.13 -5.20 4.09
CA MET A 320 8.23 -5.93 4.72
C MET A 320 9.51 -5.10 4.90
N TRP A 321 9.82 -4.17 3.99
CA TRP A 321 11.16 -3.54 3.96
C TRP A 321 11.51 -2.66 5.16
N PRO A 322 10.58 -1.97 5.85
CA PRO A 322 10.92 -1.26 7.08
C PRO A 322 11.52 -2.17 8.16
N ILE A 323 11.08 -3.43 8.24
CA ILE A 323 11.66 -4.45 9.13
C ILE A 323 13.09 -4.80 8.67
N GLY A 324 13.32 -4.87 7.37
CA GLY A 324 14.66 -5.04 6.78
C GLY A 324 15.60 -3.87 7.06
N PHE A 325 15.10 -2.64 7.06
CA PHE A 325 15.89 -1.46 7.44
C PHE A 325 16.31 -1.51 8.91
N ALA A 326 15.47 -2.05 9.80
CA ALA A 326 15.87 -2.33 11.18
C ALA A 326 17.08 -3.28 11.22
N ALA A 327 17.07 -4.34 10.41
CA ALA A 327 18.17 -5.30 10.31
C ALA A 327 19.47 -4.63 9.82
N VAL A 328 19.42 -3.72 8.85
CA VAL A 328 20.60 -2.95 8.40
C VAL A 328 21.20 -2.16 9.57
N ALA A 329 20.38 -1.40 10.29
CA ALA A 329 20.82 -0.59 11.42
C ALA A 329 21.39 -1.44 12.57
N ILE A 330 20.73 -2.56 12.90
CA ILE A 330 21.16 -3.48 13.97
C ILE A 330 22.52 -4.11 13.64
N ASN A 331 22.75 -4.50 12.38
CA ASN A 331 24.00 -5.18 12.01
C ASN A 331 25.24 -4.31 12.14
N ILE A 332 25.14 -2.99 11.98
CA ILE A 332 26.30 -2.11 12.16
C ILE A 332 26.87 -2.21 13.57
N VAL A 333 26.01 -2.34 14.58
CA VAL A 333 26.41 -2.50 15.98
C VAL A 333 26.81 -3.93 16.27
N LYS A 334 26.01 -4.89 15.81
CA LYS A 334 26.28 -6.31 16.09
C LYS A 334 27.58 -6.80 15.48
N LEU A 335 27.95 -6.37 14.27
CA LEU A 335 29.24 -6.73 13.67
C LEU A 335 30.42 -6.24 14.51
N GLN A 336 30.29 -5.12 15.22
CA GLN A 336 31.31 -4.64 16.15
C GLN A 336 31.35 -5.50 17.42
N GLN A 337 30.18 -5.83 17.98
CA GLN A 337 30.06 -6.69 19.17
C GLN A 337 30.58 -8.11 18.92
N ASP A 338 30.35 -8.63 17.71
CA ASP A 338 30.75 -9.98 17.29
C ASP A 338 32.24 -10.06 16.89
N GLY A 339 33.00 -8.95 16.99
CA GLY A 339 34.43 -8.92 16.67
C GLY A 339 34.76 -9.10 15.19
N ALA A 340 33.87 -8.68 14.28
CA ALA A 340 34.09 -8.82 12.85
C ALA A 340 35.34 -8.03 12.38
N PRO A 341 36.01 -8.44 11.30
CA PRO A 341 37.19 -7.75 10.80
C PRO A 341 36.93 -6.26 10.52
N ALA A 342 37.89 -5.39 10.89
CA ALA A 342 37.74 -3.94 10.75
C ALA A 342 37.49 -3.48 9.30
N TRP A 343 37.98 -4.20 8.30
CA TRP A 343 37.69 -3.91 6.89
C TRP A 343 36.21 -4.13 6.55
N PHE A 344 35.59 -5.17 7.13
CA PHE A 344 34.20 -5.52 6.90
C PHE A 344 33.27 -4.49 7.53
N ILE A 345 33.51 -4.11 8.79
CA ILE A 345 32.77 -3.05 9.50
C ILE A 345 32.85 -1.72 8.74
N ARG A 346 34.06 -1.32 8.28
CA ARG A 346 34.25 -0.11 7.48
C ARG A 346 33.50 -0.17 6.15
N SER A 347 33.52 -1.32 5.48
CA SER A 347 32.77 -1.53 4.24
C SER A 347 31.26 -1.41 4.46
N THR A 348 30.70 -2.06 5.49
CA THR A 348 29.28 -1.98 5.83
C THR A 348 28.84 -0.55 6.12
N LEU A 349 29.61 0.18 6.93
CA LEU A 349 29.34 1.60 7.22
C LEU A 349 29.40 2.47 5.95
N ARG A 350 30.38 2.23 5.08
CA ARG A 350 30.51 2.96 3.81
C ARG A 350 29.31 2.71 2.90
N TRP A 351 28.93 1.46 2.70
CA TRP A 351 27.78 1.10 1.86
C TRP A 351 26.45 1.60 2.43
N ALA A 352 26.25 1.57 3.75
CA ALA A 352 25.07 2.17 4.38
C ALA A 352 24.99 3.69 4.14
N ARG A 353 26.12 4.40 4.24
CA ARG A 353 26.17 5.85 3.93
C ARG A 353 25.87 6.13 2.47
N ILE A 354 26.48 5.37 1.55
CA ILE A 354 26.22 5.49 0.11
C ILE A 354 24.74 5.24 -0.16
N ALA A 355 24.16 4.18 0.39
CA ALA A 355 22.74 3.85 0.23
C ALA A 355 21.82 4.99 0.69
N VAL A 356 22.09 5.57 1.86
CA VAL A 356 21.31 6.71 2.37
C VAL A 356 21.48 7.93 1.48
N SER A 357 22.71 8.31 1.12
CA SER A 357 22.96 9.52 0.34
C SER A 357 22.41 9.43 -1.09
N THR A 358 22.64 8.31 -1.78
CA THR A 358 22.15 8.14 -3.16
C THR A 358 20.66 7.91 -3.19
N GLY A 359 20.10 7.23 -2.20
CA GLY A 359 18.67 7.05 -2.03
C GLY A 359 17.94 8.38 -1.83
N ILE A 360 18.35 9.18 -0.85
CA ILE A 360 17.74 10.51 -0.61
C ILE A 360 17.87 11.40 -1.86
N ALA A 361 19.05 11.43 -2.50
CA ALA A 361 19.24 12.19 -3.73
C ALA A 361 18.27 11.73 -4.84
N MET A 362 18.08 10.41 -5.02
CA MET A 362 17.12 9.85 -5.96
C MET A 362 15.68 10.26 -5.62
N VAL A 363 15.28 10.21 -4.35
CA VAL A 363 13.94 10.63 -3.91
C VAL A 363 13.71 12.12 -4.20
N VAL A 364 14.69 12.97 -3.91
CA VAL A 364 14.62 14.41 -4.21
C VAL A 364 14.50 14.66 -5.71
N LEU A 365 15.31 14.00 -6.54
CA LEU A 365 15.23 14.13 -7.99
C LEU A 365 13.87 13.69 -8.54
N ILE A 366 13.31 12.59 -8.03
CA ILE A 366 12.00 12.09 -8.43
C ILE A 366 10.89 13.06 -7.98
N PHE A 367 10.97 13.59 -6.75
CA PHE A 367 10.04 14.63 -6.29
C PHE A 367 10.06 15.86 -7.21
N LEU A 368 11.25 16.35 -7.59
CA LEU A 368 11.39 17.48 -8.50
C LEU A 368 10.81 17.16 -9.89
N TYR A 369 11.01 15.95 -10.41
CA TYR A 369 10.37 15.53 -11.66
C TYR A 369 8.83 15.54 -11.55
N TYR A 370 8.30 15.09 -10.41
CA TYR A 370 6.87 14.95 -10.21
C TYR A 370 6.19 16.31 -10.04
N VAL A 371 6.77 17.19 -9.23
CA VAL A 371 6.12 18.44 -8.81
C VAL A 371 6.56 19.64 -9.66
N ALA A 372 7.82 19.71 -10.10
CA ALA A 372 8.39 20.93 -10.67
C ALA A 372 8.71 20.83 -12.18
N ALA A 373 9.01 19.65 -12.71
CA ALA A 373 9.36 19.52 -14.13
C ALA A 373 8.14 19.82 -15.03
N PRO A 374 8.26 20.65 -16.08
CA PRO A 374 7.17 20.87 -17.03
C PRO A 374 7.14 19.83 -18.18
N TRP A 375 8.22 19.06 -18.34
CA TRP A 375 8.40 18.12 -19.47
C TRP A 375 7.99 16.70 -19.12
N ASN A 376 7.52 15.94 -20.12
CA ASN A 376 7.30 14.50 -20.01
C ASN A 376 8.44 13.75 -20.72
N PHE A 377 9.40 13.24 -19.95
CA PHE A 377 10.53 12.48 -20.48
C PHE A 377 10.21 11.00 -20.71
N LEU A 378 9.11 10.50 -20.14
CA LEU A 378 8.73 9.08 -20.16
C LEU A 378 7.61 8.79 -21.19
N GLY A 379 7.07 9.81 -21.84
CA GLY A 379 5.97 9.67 -22.78
C GLY A 379 4.75 9.01 -22.12
N ARG A 380 4.21 7.97 -22.77
CA ARG A 380 3.06 7.21 -22.27
C ARG A 380 3.35 6.32 -21.06
N THR A 381 4.62 6.08 -20.73
CA THR A 381 5.00 5.29 -19.55
C THR A 381 5.20 6.14 -18.31
N ASP A 382 4.96 7.45 -18.40
CA ASP A 382 5.00 8.35 -17.24
C ASP A 382 3.97 7.89 -16.19
N PRO A 383 4.42 7.52 -14.97
CA PRO A 383 3.53 7.02 -13.92
C PRO A 383 2.56 8.09 -13.38
N ILE A 384 2.86 9.38 -13.55
CA ILE A 384 1.95 10.49 -13.23
C ILE A 384 0.96 10.65 -14.37
N GLY A 385 1.44 10.67 -15.61
CA GLY A 385 0.60 10.79 -16.79
C GLY A 385 -0.46 9.69 -16.89
N ALA A 386 -0.12 8.47 -16.45
CA ALA A 386 -1.05 7.35 -16.38
C ALA A 386 -2.30 7.65 -15.52
N GLU A 387 -2.27 8.65 -14.65
CA GLU A 387 -3.32 8.93 -13.67
C GLU A 387 -3.78 10.41 -13.65
N ALA A 388 -3.02 11.33 -14.22
CA ALA A 388 -3.31 12.77 -14.26
C ALA A 388 -4.25 13.17 -15.41
N GLY A 389 -4.70 14.43 -15.43
CA GLY A 389 -5.42 15.03 -16.57
C GLY A 389 -6.92 14.73 -16.64
N TYR A 390 -7.49 14.02 -15.64
CA TYR A 390 -8.93 13.74 -15.60
C TYR A 390 -9.81 14.99 -15.49
N GLN A 391 -9.25 16.14 -15.10
CA GLN A 391 -9.97 17.41 -15.16
C GLN A 391 -10.44 17.75 -16.58
N GLN A 392 -9.66 17.38 -17.62
CA GLN A 392 -10.05 17.56 -19.03
C GLN A 392 -11.30 16.73 -19.36
N VAL A 393 -11.31 15.47 -18.91
CA VAL A 393 -12.45 14.55 -19.09
C VAL A 393 -13.67 15.06 -18.32
N ALA A 394 -13.51 15.41 -17.04
CA ALA A 394 -14.59 15.89 -16.19
C ALA A 394 -15.23 17.19 -16.72
N ALA A 395 -14.43 18.14 -17.21
CA ALA A 395 -14.93 19.38 -17.79
C ALA A 395 -15.76 19.11 -19.06
N ARG A 396 -15.32 18.18 -19.92
CA ARG A 396 -16.10 17.79 -21.10
C ARG A 396 -17.38 17.05 -20.72
N VAL A 397 -17.32 16.18 -19.73
CA VAL A 397 -18.49 15.47 -19.17
C VAL A 397 -19.51 16.45 -18.62
N GLU A 398 -19.07 17.48 -17.87
CA GLU A 398 -19.97 18.51 -17.32
C GLU A 398 -20.67 19.29 -18.44
N GLN A 399 -19.94 19.66 -19.50
CA GLN A 399 -20.53 20.30 -20.68
C GLN A 399 -21.57 19.40 -21.37
N GLU A 400 -21.26 18.13 -21.59
CA GLU A 400 -22.17 17.20 -22.28
C GLU A 400 -23.37 16.78 -21.43
N LEU A 401 -23.25 16.75 -20.09
CA LEU A 401 -24.40 16.57 -19.21
C LEU A 401 -25.45 17.66 -19.44
N HIS A 402 -25.01 18.92 -19.52
CA HIS A 402 -25.90 20.05 -19.80
C HIS A 402 -26.48 20.00 -21.22
N ASN A 403 -25.66 19.75 -22.24
CA ASN A 403 -26.10 19.73 -23.64
C ASN A 403 -27.11 18.61 -23.93
N ALA A 404 -26.85 17.41 -23.39
CA ALA A 404 -27.66 16.23 -23.66
C ALA A 404 -28.92 16.16 -22.79
N GLY A 405 -29.06 17.04 -21.78
CA GLY A 405 -30.09 16.94 -20.75
C GLY A 405 -29.93 15.68 -19.90
N ALA A 406 -28.69 15.22 -19.71
CA ALA A 406 -28.39 14.03 -18.93
C ALA A 406 -28.24 14.38 -17.45
N SER A 407 -28.78 13.52 -16.59
CA SER A 407 -28.86 13.75 -15.14
C SER A 407 -27.95 12.86 -14.31
N TRP A 408 -27.30 11.88 -14.94
CA TRP A 408 -26.40 10.92 -14.30
C TRP A 408 -25.29 10.46 -15.25
N ILE A 409 -24.23 9.85 -14.69
CA ILE A 409 -23.05 9.37 -15.42
C ILE A 409 -22.94 7.85 -15.30
N ALA A 410 -22.84 7.14 -16.42
CA ALA A 410 -22.50 5.73 -16.52
C ALA A 410 -21.01 5.57 -16.86
N THR A 411 -20.31 4.61 -16.23
CA THR A 411 -18.90 4.33 -16.50
C THR A 411 -18.63 2.82 -16.60
N SER A 412 -17.65 2.45 -17.43
CA SER A 412 -17.29 1.06 -17.78
C SER A 412 -16.19 0.42 -16.93
N ASP A 413 -15.61 1.16 -16.00
CA ASP A 413 -14.51 0.68 -15.15
C ASP A 413 -14.44 1.49 -13.86
N TYR A 414 -13.95 0.85 -12.79
CA TYR A 414 -13.89 1.49 -11.47
C TYR A 414 -12.97 2.73 -11.42
N ARG A 415 -12.00 2.88 -12.33
CA ARG A 415 -11.08 4.04 -12.33
C ARG A 415 -11.79 5.27 -12.84
N THR A 416 -12.47 5.16 -13.98
CA THR A 416 -13.31 6.23 -14.52
C THR A 416 -14.42 6.58 -13.55
N TYR A 417 -15.11 5.58 -12.97
CA TYR A 417 -16.10 5.78 -11.91
C TYR A 417 -15.56 6.62 -10.74
N ALA A 418 -14.41 6.23 -10.19
CA ALA A 418 -13.81 6.87 -9.03
C ALA A 418 -13.45 8.34 -9.32
N MET A 419 -12.86 8.61 -10.49
CA MET A 419 -12.51 9.96 -10.89
C MET A 419 -13.74 10.83 -11.14
N MET A 420 -14.78 10.31 -11.81
CA MET A 420 -16.03 11.04 -11.97
C MET A 420 -16.67 11.34 -10.60
N ARG A 421 -16.70 10.39 -9.67
CA ARG A 421 -17.18 10.68 -8.31
C ARG A 421 -16.36 11.74 -7.58
N TRP A 422 -15.04 11.73 -7.75
CA TRP A 422 -14.15 12.72 -7.16
C TRP A 422 -14.40 14.15 -7.68
N PHE A 423 -14.55 14.32 -9.00
CA PHE A 423 -14.77 15.63 -9.62
C PHE A 423 -16.21 16.15 -9.44
N PHE A 424 -17.21 15.27 -9.51
CA PHE A 424 -18.62 15.67 -9.34
C PHE A 424 -19.06 15.74 -7.88
N ARG A 425 -18.35 15.10 -6.94
CA ARG A 425 -18.59 15.17 -5.48
C ARG A 425 -20.05 14.91 -5.07
N GLY A 426 -20.73 14.01 -5.78
CA GLY A 426 -22.13 13.68 -5.53
C GLY A 426 -23.15 14.71 -6.03
N ARG A 427 -22.72 15.77 -6.74
CA ARG A 427 -23.63 16.69 -7.46
C ARG A 427 -24.41 15.98 -8.57
N VAL A 428 -23.79 14.95 -9.14
CA VAL A 428 -24.36 14.12 -10.21
C VAL A 428 -24.19 12.65 -9.78
N PRO A 429 -25.24 11.82 -9.84
CA PRO A 429 -25.13 10.38 -9.65
C PRO A 429 -24.14 9.78 -10.65
N VAL A 430 -23.20 8.98 -10.16
CA VAL A 430 -22.24 8.24 -10.99
C VAL A 430 -22.42 6.78 -10.68
N ILE A 431 -22.53 5.95 -11.71
CA ILE A 431 -22.66 4.51 -11.59
C ILE A 431 -21.68 3.78 -12.50
N GLN A 432 -20.99 2.82 -11.90
CA GLN A 432 -20.19 1.84 -12.63
C GLN A 432 -21.13 0.69 -13.02
N ILE A 433 -21.13 0.30 -14.30
CA ILE A 433 -22.18 -0.56 -14.85
C ILE A 433 -21.81 -2.04 -14.92
N ASN A 434 -20.55 -2.42 -15.11
CA ASN A 434 -20.12 -3.77 -15.51
C ASN A 434 -19.17 -4.47 -14.52
N GLU A 435 -18.92 -3.91 -13.34
CA GLU A 435 -18.15 -4.50 -12.24
C GLU A 435 -18.93 -4.33 -10.92
N ARG A 436 -20.25 -4.55 -10.95
CA ARG A 436 -21.13 -4.23 -9.81
C ARG A 436 -20.74 -4.92 -8.51
N ALA A 437 -20.07 -6.07 -8.56
CA ALA A 437 -19.54 -6.75 -7.37
C ALA A 437 -18.53 -5.91 -6.56
N ARG A 438 -17.87 -4.90 -7.15
CA ARG A 438 -17.01 -3.97 -6.40
C ARG A 438 -17.78 -3.05 -5.45
N PHE A 439 -19.09 -2.90 -5.68
CA PHE A 439 -19.94 -1.91 -5.03
C PHE A 439 -21.04 -2.56 -4.17
N MET A 440 -20.84 -3.81 -3.74
CA MET A 440 -21.76 -4.52 -2.85
C MET A 440 -22.02 -3.72 -1.56
N GLY A 441 -23.30 -3.50 -1.24
CA GLY A 441 -23.72 -2.77 -0.05
C GLY A 441 -23.56 -1.24 -0.13
N PHE A 442 -23.09 -0.68 -1.25
CA PHE A 442 -22.98 0.77 -1.38
C PHE A 442 -24.36 1.41 -1.35
N ARG A 443 -24.44 2.62 -0.78
CA ARG A 443 -25.71 3.35 -0.70
C ARG A 443 -26.24 3.72 -2.09
N ASP A 444 -27.55 4.00 -2.13
CA ASP A 444 -28.21 4.52 -3.32
C ASP A 444 -27.47 5.78 -3.85
N PRO A 445 -26.95 5.78 -5.10
CA PRO A 445 -26.26 6.93 -5.67
C PRO A 445 -27.21 8.06 -6.10
N GLY A 446 -28.52 7.89 -5.96
CA GLY A 446 -29.56 8.80 -6.42
C GLY A 446 -30.39 8.21 -7.56
N MET A 447 -30.92 6.99 -7.39
CA MET A 447 -31.66 6.27 -8.44
C MET A 447 -32.88 7.03 -8.97
N ALA A 448 -33.46 7.94 -8.18
CA ALA A 448 -34.53 8.84 -8.63
C ALA A 448 -34.09 9.78 -9.77
N LEU A 449 -32.81 10.10 -9.86
CA LEU A 449 -32.21 10.89 -10.95
C LEU A 449 -31.62 9.99 -12.05
N ILE A 450 -31.78 8.67 -11.96
CA ILE A 450 -31.25 7.70 -12.92
C ILE A 450 -32.41 7.06 -13.68
N ALA A 451 -33.40 6.54 -12.96
CA ALA A 451 -34.53 5.84 -13.54
C ALA A 451 -35.29 6.75 -14.51
N ASP A 452 -35.52 6.25 -15.74
CA ASP A 452 -36.24 6.94 -16.82
C ASP A 452 -35.66 8.30 -17.26
N HIS A 453 -34.45 8.64 -16.80
CA HIS A 453 -33.76 9.87 -17.18
C HIS A 453 -32.55 9.57 -18.09
N PRO A 454 -32.23 10.46 -19.04
CA PRO A 454 -31.03 10.32 -19.86
C PRO A 454 -29.76 10.34 -19.00
N GLY A 455 -28.85 9.42 -19.29
CA GLY A 455 -27.51 9.36 -18.71
C GLY A 455 -26.42 9.73 -19.71
N LEU A 456 -25.24 10.02 -19.22
CA LEU A 456 -24.03 10.17 -20.03
C LEU A 456 -23.11 8.98 -19.80
N TYR A 457 -22.88 8.18 -20.83
CA TYR A 457 -21.94 7.08 -20.81
C TYR A 457 -20.54 7.58 -21.15
N VAL A 458 -19.63 7.46 -20.16
CA VAL A 458 -18.24 7.90 -20.24
C VAL A 458 -17.35 6.68 -20.23
N VAL A 459 -16.72 6.39 -21.37
CA VAL A 459 -15.96 5.16 -21.57
C VAL A 459 -14.59 5.45 -22.16
N ARG A 460 -13.57 4.81 -21.59
CA ARG A 460 -12.21 4.84 -22.15
C ARG A 460 -12.14 3.98 -23.40
N GLU A 461 -11.59 4.52 -24.48
CA GLU A 461 -11.42 3.80 -25.74
C GLU A 461 -10.19 2.86 -25.69
N PRO A 462 -10.28 1.66 -26.30
CA PRO A 462 -11.45 1.09 -26.98
C PRO A 462 -12.52 0.58 -25.99
N ASP A 463 -13.80 0.81 -26.32
CA ASP A 463 -14.96 0.38 -25.52
C ASP A 463 -15.22 -1.13 -25.67
N GLY A 464 -14.65 -1.95 -24.78
CA GLY A 464 -14.95 -3.39 -24.71
C GLY A 464 -16.32 -3.71 -24.12
N THR A 465 -16.90 -2.77 -23.38
CA THR A 465 -18.15 -2.89 -22.61
C THR A 465 -19.41 -2.56 -23.42
N GLY A 466 -19.25 -1.92 -24.58
CA GLY A 466 -20.37 -1.52 -25.42
C GLY A 466 -21.26 -2.67 -25.88
N ARG A 467 -20.71 -3.88 -25.98
CA ARG A 467 -21.46 -5.11 -26.30
C ARG A 467 -22.46 -5.47 -25.21
N LEU A 468 -22.08 -5.31 -23.94
CA LEU A 468 -22.96 -5.59 -22.79
C LEU A 468 -24.19 -4.68 -22.82
N LEU A 469 -23.99 -3.39 -23.13
CA LEU A 469 -25.10 -2.45 -23.26
C LEU A 469 -26.00 -2.76 -24.47
N ALA A 470 -25.43 -3.28 -25.57
CA ALA A 470 -26.20 -3.66 -26.75
C ALA A 470 -27.14 -4.87 -26.51
N GLU A 471 -26.86 -5.69 -25.49
CA GLU A 471 -27.73 -6.80 -25.05
C GLU A 471 -28.90 -6.31 -24.17
N THR A 472 -28.98 -5.02 -23.88
CA THR A 472 -30.04 -4.40 -23.07
C THR A 472 -30.98 -3.55 -23.92
N GLY A 473 -31.98 -2.92 -23.28
CA GLY A 473 -32.83 -1.89 -23.92
C GLY A 473 -32.13 -0.55 -24.14
N ALA A 474 -30.86 -0.41 -23.76
CA ALA A 474 -30.12 0.86 -23.81
C ALA A 474 -29.91 1.34 -25.25
N ARG A 475 -30.24 2.61 -25.50
CA ARG A 475 -29.92 3.32 -26.74
C ARG A 475 -28.76 4.28 -26.50
N ARG A 476 -27.72 4.17 -27.34
CA ARG A 476 -26.54 5.01 -27.32
C ARG A 476 -26.57 5.98 -28.51
N GLU A 477 -26.42 7.25 -28.24
CA GLU A 477 -26.24 8.30 -29.24
C GLU A 477 -24.87 8.96 -29.02
N PRO A 478 -23.92 8.86 -29.97
CA PRO A 478 -22.60 9.46 -29.82
C PRO A 478 -22.68 10.98 -29.72
N LEU A 479 -22.06 11.57 -28.70
CA LEU A 479 -22.02 13.03 -28.50
C LEU A 479 -20.65 13.62 -28.81
N GLY A 480 -19.57 12.90 -28.47
CA GLY A 480 -18.23 13.39 -28.74
C GLY A 480 -17.12 12.56 -28.12
N ARG A 481 -15.90 13.09 -28.22
CA ARG A 481 -14.68 12.49 -27.68
C ARG A 481 -13.87 13.51 -26.91
N VAL A 482 -13.09 13.04 -25.94
CA VAL A 482 -12.13 13.84 -25.20
C VAL A 482 -10.83 13.07 -25.00
N GLU A 483 -9.71 13.72 -25.28
CA GLU A 483 -8.39 13.18 -25.03
C GLU A 483 -7.92 13.61 -23.64
N ARG A 484 -7.49 12.64 -22.84
CA ARG A 484 -6.80 12.88 -21.58
C ARG A 484 -5.32 13.02 -21.86
N SER A 485 -4.78 14.21 -21.67
CA SER A 485 -3.37 14.52 -21.94
C SER A 485 -2.58 14.87 -20.69
N TRP A 486 -1.29 14.53 -20.70
CA TRP A 486 -0.32 14.88 -19.67
C TRP A 486 0.93 15.49 -20.31
N ARG A 487 1.21 16.77 -19.97
CA ARG A 487 2.38 17.52 -20.45
C ARG A 487 2.59 17.38 -21.98
N GLY A 488 1.51 17.54 -22.74
CA GLY A 488 1.49 17.48 -24.21
C GLY A 488 1.40 16.08 -24.82
N VAL A 489 1.38 15.01 -24.01
CA VAL A 489 1.23 13.63 -24.50
C VAL A 489 -0.19 13.14 -24.24
N VAL A 490 -0.87 12.65 -25.28
CA VAL A 490 -2.17 11.99 -25.14
C VAL A 490 -1.97 10.61 -24.50
N MET A 491 -2.57 10.44 -23.32
CA MET A 491 -2.47 9.23 -22.50
C MET A 491 -3.59 8.24 -22.85
N ASP A 492 -4.84 8.70 -22.85
CA ASP A 492 -6.02 7.91 -23.21
C ASP A 492 -7.05 8.81 -23.92
N SER A 493 -7.96 8.18 -24.67
CA SER A 493 -9.12 8.86 -25.26
C SER A 493 -10.41 8.29 -24.66
N TYR A 494 -11.42 9.15 -24.50
CA TYR A 494 -12.72 8.79 -23.96
C TYR A 494 -13.81 9.14 -24.96
N ALA A 495 -14.74 8.22 -25.18
CA ALA A 495 -15.98 8.46 -25.89
C ALA A 495 -17.09 8.84 -24.90
N LEU A 496 -17.95 9.75 -25.33
CA LEU A 496 -19.10 10.26 -24.59
C LEU A 496 -20.36 9.99 -25.42
N ASP A 497 -21.24 9.17 -24.89
CA ASP A 497 -22.52 8.84 -25.52
C ASP A 497 -23.68 9.20 -24.60
N LYS A 498 -24.76 9.72 -25.18
CA LYS A 498 -26.04 9.81 -24.48
C LYS A 498 -26.63 8.41 -24.36
N LEU A 499 -27.06 8.06 -23.15
CA LEU A 499 -27.64 6.77 -22.80
C LEU A 499 -29.11 6.97 -22.44
N THR A 500 -30.02 6.25 -23.09
CA THR A 500 -31.47 6.31 -22.82
C THR A 500 -32.12 4.93 -22.87
N GLY A 501 -33.33 4.79 -22.33
CA GLY A 501 -34.11 3.55 -22.44
C GLY A 501 -33.61 2.38 -21.57
N TRP A 502 -32.73 2.66 -20.60
CA TRP A 502 -32.19 1.65 -19.70
C TRP A 502 -31.88 2.24 -18.34
N THR A 503 -32.20 1.47 -17.29
CA THR A 503 -31.89 1.78 -15.90
C THR A 503 -30.98 0.69 -15.35
N PRO A 504 -29.78 1.03 -14.85
CA PRO A 504 -28.86 0.06 -14.27
C PRO A 504 -29.39 -0.54 -12.96
N GLU A 505 -29.17 -1.84 -12.77
CA GLU A 505 -29.41 -2.51 -11.49
C GLU A 505 -28.23 -2.27 -10.53
N LEU A 506 -28.52 -1.84 -9.30
CA LEU A 506 -27.48 -1.59 -8.29
C LEU A 506 -26.83 -2.90 -7.80
N SER A 507 -27.64 -3.94 -7.64
CA SER A 507 -27.23 -5.26 -7.13
C SER A 507 -27.77 -6.35 -8.06
N PRO A 508 -27.25 -6.46 -9.30
CA PRO A 508 -27.69 -7.49 -10.22
C PRO A 508 -27.33 -8.88 -9.68
N HIS A 509 -28.03 -9.91 -10.15
CA HIS A 509 -27.74 -11.29 -9.78
C HIS A 509 -26.26 -11.65 -10.05
N PRO A 510 -25.59 -12.50 -9.24
CA PRO A 510 -24.18 -12.84 -9.44
C PRO A 510 -23.80 -13.42 -10.81
N ASP A 511 -24.77 -14.03 -11.50
CA ASP A 511 -24.60 -14.57 -12.86
C ASP A 511 -24.85 -13.54 -13.97
N SER A 512 -25.26 -12.33 -13.61
CA SER A 512 -25.40 -11.22 -14.55
C SER A 512 -24.03 -10.84 -15.13
N PRO A 513 -23.94 -10.55 -16.43
CA PRO A 513 -22.70 -10.08 -17.04
C PRO A 513 -22.30 -8.68 -16.55
N PHE A 514 -23.13 -8.00 -15.76
CA PHE A 514 -22.82 -6.73 -15.10
C PHE A 514 -22.18 -6.87 -13.70
N TYR A 515 -22.21 -8.06 -13.07
CA TYR A 515 -21.69 -8.28 -11.71
C TYR A 515 -20.17 -8.51 -11.67
N GLN A 516 -19.66 -9.35 -12.58
CA GLN A 516 -18.27 -9.57 -12.99
C GLN A 516 -17.15 -9.82 -11.95
N TRP A 517 -17.36 -10.14 -10.67
CA TRP A 517 -16.19 -10.57 -9.86
C TRP A 517 -15.59 -11.90 -10.35
N ARG A 518 -16.41 -12.85 -10.86
CA ARG A 518 -15.93 -14.13 -11.44
C ARG A 518 -15.10 -13.90 -12.71
N TRP A 519 -15.49 -12.92 -13.53
CA TRP A 519 -14.78 -12.51 -14.75
C TRP A 519 -13.48 -11.77 -14.44
N LEU A 520 -13.47 -10.91 -13.43
CA LEU A 520 -12.27 -10.25 -12.90
C LEU A 520 -11.31 -11.22 -12.19
N ALA A 521 -11.84 -12.33 -11.68
CA ALA A 521 -11.08 -13.43 -11.13
C ALA A 521 -10.48 -14.34 -12.23
N GLY A 522 -11.02 -14.34 -13.46
CA GLY A 522 -10.57 -15.21 -14.54
C GLY A 522 -11.35 -16.53 -14.67
N GLU A 523 -12.47 -16.67 -13.96
CA GLU A 523 -13.40 -17.78 -14.18
C GLU A 523 -14.31 -17.46 -15.37
N LEU A 524 -13.91 -18.01 -16.54
CA LEU A 524 -14.70 -18.60 -17.63
C LEU A 524 -14.04 -18.30 -18.98
N ASP A 525 -13.03 -19.11 -19.30
CA ASP A 525 -12.63 -19.39 -20.69
C ASP A 525 -13.60 -20.42 -21.31
N THR A 526 -14.91 -20.16 -21.18
CA THR A 526 -15.97 -21.01 -21.74
C THR A 526 -17.04 -20.14 -22.41
N THR A 527 -16.66 -19.36 -23.41
CA THR A 527 -17.55 -19.22 -24.57
C THR A 527 -17.56 -20.56 -25.30
N PRO A 528 -18.71 -21.21 -25.55
CA PRO A 528 -18.75 -22.28 -26.52
C PRO A 528 -18.34 -21.68 -27.86
N ARG A 529 -17.33 -22.27 -28.50
CA ARG A 529 -17.05 -21.99 -29.92
C ARG A 529 -18.34 -22.33 -30.68
N ALA A 530 -19.03 -21.29 -31.16
CA ALA A 530 -19.99 -21.40 -32.24
C ALA A 530 -19.24 -21.25 -33.56
#